data_AF-A0A3P5XXN3-F1
#
_entry.id   AF-A0A3P5XXN3-F1
#
_cell.length_a   1.000
_cell.length_b   1.000
_cell.length_c   1.000
_cell.angle_alpha   90.00
_cell.angle_beta   90.00
_cell.angle_gamma   90.00
#
_symmetry.space_group_name_H-M   'P 1'
#
loop_
_entity.id
_entity.type
_entity.pdbx_description
1 polymer ?
#
loop_
_entity_poly.entity_id
_entity_poly.type
_entity_poly.pdbx_seq_one_letter_code
_entity_poly.pdbx_strand_id
1 'polypeptide(L)'
;MRSMVKGGVWKNTEDEVLKAAMMKYGKNQWGRISSLSVRKSAKQCKARWNEWLDPSIKKTEWTREEDEKLLHLSKILPTQWRTIAPAVGRTPSQCLERYEKLLDASSCSKGYEAGGDPRKLRPGEIDPNPESKPARPDQVDMEDDEMEMLSEARARLANTRGKKAKRKAREKQIQEARSLGSLQKRRELIAAGIDDGKRRNRKGKGINYSAEIAFEKRAPAGFYDTADEDRHADNH
;
A
#
# COMPACT_ATOMS: atom_id res chain seq x y z
N MET A 1 19.56 5.50 19.77
CA MET A 1 18.68 5.56 18.58
C MET A 1 19.58 5.55 17.36
N ARG A 2 19.65 4.46 16.60
CA ARG A 2 20.58 4.36 15.45
C ARG A 2 20.09 5.34 14.38
N SER A 3 20.79 6.45 14.18
CA SER A 3 20.45 7.42 13.13
C SER A 3 20.76 6.80 11.77
N MET A 4 19.77 6.12 11.20
CA MET A 4 19.90 5.57 9.86
C MET A 4 19.90 6.74 8.87
N VAL A 5 21.04 6.93 8.20
CA VAL A 5 21.18 7.96 7.16
C VAL A 5 20.20 7.65 6.04
N LYS A 6 19.32 8.60 5.74
CA LYS A 6 18.28 8.45 4.71
C LYS A 6 18.82 8.84 3.35
N GLY A 7 18.48 8.07 2.32
CA GLY A 7 18.80 8.35 0.92
C GLY A 7 19.60 7.25 0.24
N GLY A 8 20.54 7.68 -0.60
CA GLY A 8 21.31 6.81 -1.47
C GLY A 8 20.58 6.42 -2.75
N VAL A 9 21.28 5.61 -3.54
CA VAL A 9 20.79 5.09 -4.83
C VAL A 9 19.51 4.28 -4.61
N TRP A 10 18.58 4.37 -5.56
CA TRP A 10 17.36 3.58 -5.59
C TRP A 10 17.65 2.18 -6.13
N LYS A 11 17.24 1.14 -5.39
CA LYS A 11 17.28 -0.25 -5.85
C LYS A 11 15.94 -0.65 -6.48
N ASN A 12 15.94 -1.67 -7.32
CA ASN A 12 14.72 -2.14 -7.98
C ASN A 12 13.70 -2.68 -6.96
N THR A 13 14.14 -3.38 -5.91
CA THR A 13 13.29 -3.75 -4.76
C THR A 13 12.56 -2.56 -4.13
N GLU A 14 13.25 -1.43 -3.89
CA GLU A 14 12.66 -0.22 -3.31
C GLU A 14 11.62 0.41 -4.24
N ASP A 15 11.90 0.46 -5.54
CA ASP A 15 10.97 0.99 -6.54
C ASP A 15 9.70 0.14 -6.64
N GLU A 16 9.80 -1.19 -6.60
CA GLU A 16 8.63 -2.09 -6.62
C GLU A 16 7.78 -1.96 -5.35
N VAL A 17 8.41 -1.85 -4.18
CA VAL A 17 7.69 -1.56 -2.93
C VAL A 17 6.98 -0.20 -3.01
N LEU A 18 7.64 0.81 -3.57
CA LEU A 18 7.07 2.15 -3.75
C LEU A 18 5.86 2.12 -4.70
N LYS A 19 5.93 1.39 -5.82
CA LYS A 19 4.80 1.18 -6.73
C LYS A 19 3.63 0.49 -6.02
N ALA A 20 3.87 -0.62 -5.33
CA ALA A 20 2.83 -1.36 -4.63
C ALA A 20 2.19 -0.52 -3.49
N ALA A 21 3.00 0.25 -2.77
CA ALA A 21 2.52 1.19 -1.76
C ALA A 21 1.70 2.33 -2.37
N MET A 22 2.08 2.83 -3.55
CA MET A 22 1.31 3.84 -4.28
C MET A 22 -0.07 3.31 -4.67
N MET A 23 -0.15 2.08 -5.17
CA MET A 23 -1.42 1.44 -5.52
C MET A 23 -2.36 1.32 -4.31
N LYS A 24 -1.82 1.05 -3.11
CA LYS A 24 -2.63 0.90 -1.88
C LYS A 24 -3.01 2.24 -1.22
N TYR A 25 -2.07 3.19 -1.15
CA TYR A 25 -2.24 4.41 -0.32
C TYR A 25 -2.45 5.70 -1.12
N GLY A 26 -2.13 5.70 -2.42
CA GLY A 26 -2.29 6.85 -3.32
C GLY A 26 -1.27 7.98 -3.11
N LYS A 27 -1.34 9.01 -3.97
CA LYS A 27 -0.35 10.10 -4.10
C LYS A 27 -0.34 11.12 -2.95
N ASN A 28 -1.17 10.96 -1.91
CA ASN A 28 -1.32 11.94 -0.82
C ASN A 28 -0.78 11.43 0.53
N GLN A 29 -0.44 10.14 0.64
CA GLN A 29 -0.07 9.51 1.92
C GLN A 29 1.42 9.13 1.97
N TRP A 30 2.30 10.05 1.56
CA TRP A 30 3.75 9.80 1.45
C TRP A 30 4.41 9.35 2.76
N GLY A 31 3.95 9.84 3.91
CA GLY A 31 4.47 9.39 5.21
C GLY A 31 4.21 7.89 5.47
N ARG A 32 3.05 7.38 5.04
CA ARG A 32 2.74 5.93 5.12
C ARG A 32 3.56 5.16 4.11
N ILE A 33 3.68 5.68 2.89
CA ILE A 33 4.48 5.05 1.83
C ILE A 33 5.95 4.92 2.26
N SER A 34 6.58 6.00 2.74
CA SER A 34 7.97 5.94 3.19
C SER A 34 8.17 5.04 4.39
N SER A 35 7.14 4.80 5.21
CA SER A 35 7.26 3.88 6.35
C SER A 35 7.39 2.40 5.94
N LEU A 36 7.16 2.06 4.65
CA LEU A 36 7.42 0.73 4.09
C LEU A 36 8.84 0.61 3.52
N SER A 37 9.58 1.72 3.40
CA SER A 37 10.95 1.75 2.89
C SER A 37 11.91 2.11 4.01
N VAL A 38 12.91 1.27 4.27
CA VAL A 38 13.78 1.40 5.46
C VAL A 38 14.65 2.67 5.41
N ARG A 39 15.21 3.01 4.24
CA ARG A 39 16.19 4.09 4.09
C ARG A 39 15.70 5.31 3.30
N LYS A 40 14.43 5.38 2.93
CA LYS A 40 13.89 6.47 2.09
C LYS A 40 12.87 7.31 2.85
N SER A 41 12.99 8.63 2.76
CA SER A 41 12.07 9.59 3.37
C SER A 41 10.83 9.83 2.51
N ALA A 42 9.75 10.35 3.10
CA ALA A 42 8.55 10.73 2.36
C ALA A 42 8.82 11.71 1.20
N LYS A 43 9.76 12.64 1.38
CA LYS A 43 10.17 13.59 0.33
C LYS A 43 10.87 12.86 -0.82
N GLN A 44 11.77 11.92 -0.50
CA GLN A 44 12.48 11.11 -1.49
C GLN A 44 11.52 10.20 -2.26
N CYS A 45 10.57 9.52 -1.58
CA CYS A 45 9.54 8.73 -2.23
C CYS A 45 8.67 9.56 -3.19
N LYS A 46 8.29 10.78 -2.77
CA LYS A 46 7.52 11.71 -3.62
C LYS A 46 8.32 12.16 -4.85
N ALA A 47 9.57 12.54 -4.66
CA ALA A 47 10.45 12.94 -5.75
C ALA A 47 10.70 11.78 -6.71
N ARG A 48 11.04 10.59 -6.22
CA ARG A 48 11.23 9.37 -7.03
C ARG A 48 10.00 9.04 -7.86
N TRP A 49 8.81 9.14 -7.27
CA TRP A 49 7.58 8.92 -8.02
C TRP A 49 7.41 9.92 -9.16
N ASN A 50 7.52 11.22 -8.87
CA ASN A 50 7.28 12.28 -9.84
C ASN A 50 8.38 12.41 -10.91
N GLU A 51 9.61 11.98 -10.62
CA GLU A 51 10.76 12.11 -11.53
C GLU A 51 11.04 10.82 -12.31
N TRP A 52 10.64 9.65 -11.80
CA TRP A 52 10.98 8.37 -12.44
C TRP A 52 9.84 7.36 -12.54
N LEU A 53 8.97 7.21 -11.54
CA LEU A 53 8.02 6.07 -11.52
C LEU A 53 6.63 6.38 -12.06
N ASP A 54 6.22 7.66 -12.16
CA ASP A 54 4.90 8.00 -12.68
C ASP A 54 4.78 7.52 -14.14
N PRO A 55 3.77 6.69 -14.49
CA PRO A 55 3.60 6.17 -15.84
C PRO A 55 3.41 7.25 -16.92
N SER A 56 3.03 8.47 -16.54
CA SER A 56 2.95 9.61 -17.47
C SER A 56 4.31 10.11 -17.95
N ILE A 57 5.41 9.71 -17.31
CA ILE A 57 6.77 10.15 -17.66
C ILE A 57 7.25 9.38 -18.89
N LYS A 58 7.51 10.10 -19.98
CA LYS A 58 8.10 9.51 -21.18
C LYS A 58 9.57 9.16 -20.95
N LYS A 59 9.91 7.88 -21.08
CA LYS A 59 11.30 7.37 -21.05
C LYS A 59 11.81 6.93 -22.41
N THR A 60 11.08 7.27 -23.47
CA THR A 60 11.49 7.03 -24.87
C THR A 60 12.52 8.04 -25.31
N GLU A 61 13.14 7.80 -26.46
CA GLU A 61 14.03 8.75 -27.13
C GLU A 61 13.36 10.11 -27.38
N TRP A 62 14.18 11.15 -27.49
CA TRP A 62 13.74 12.52 -27.78
C TRP A 62 13.39 12.66 -29.25
N THR A 63 12.24 13.28 -29.51
CA THR A 63 11.83 13.63 -30.87
C THR A 63 12.41 14.99 -31.27
N ARG A 64 12.53 15.24 -32.58
CA ARG A 64 13.04 16.51 -33.09
C ARG A 64 12.14 17.68 -32.67
N GLU A 65 10.83 17.48 -32.65
CA GLU A 65 9.84 18.47 -32.24
C GLU A 65 9.97 18.80 -30.74
N GLU A 66 10.28 17.79 -29.91
CA GLU A 66 10.56 17.99 -28.48
C GLU A 66 11.86 18.80 -28.28
N ASP A 67 12.92 18.51 -29.03
CA ASP A 67 14.19 19.24 -28.97
C ASP A 67 14.07 20.69 -29.44
N GLU A 68 13.39 20.94 -30.57
CA GLU A 68 13.16 22.30 -31.10
C GLU A 68 12.36 23.14 -30.09
N LYS A 69 11.31 22.55 -29.50
CA LYS A 69 10.52 23.20 -28.45
C LYS A 69 11.35 23.47 -27.19
N LEU A 70 12.17 22.51 -26.76
CA LEU A 70 13.05 22.65 -25.59
C LEU A 70 14.04 23.81 -25.78
N LEU A 71 14.70 23.89 -26.93
CA LEU A 71 15.65 24.95 -27.25
C LEU A 71 14.97 26.32 -27.38
N HIS A 72 13.78 26.38 -27.99
CA HIS A 72 13.01 27.61 -28.09
C HIS A 72 12.60 28.14 -26.71
N LEU A 73 12.04 27.27 -25.87
CA LEU A 73 11.59 27.65 -24.54
C LEU A 73 12.75 27.96 -23.59
N SER A 74 13.89 27.26 -23.68
CA SER A 74 15.06 27.57 -22.84
C SER A 74 15.67 28.93 -23.18
N LYS A 75 15.54 29.39 -24.43
CA LYS A 75 15.95 30.74 -24.86
C LYS A 75 15.02 31.84 -24.29
N ILE A 76 13.72 31.58 -24.22
CA ILE A 76 12.72 32.55 -23.73
C ILE A 76 12.66 32.57 -22.20
N LEU A 77 12.78 31.39 -21.57
CA LEU A 77 12.69 31.18 -20.13
C LEU A 77 14.01 30.57 -19.61
N PRO A 78 15.09 31.36 -19.50
CA PRO A 78 16.39 30.85 -19.07
C PRO A 78 16.28 30.15 -17.71
N THR A 79 16.84 28.94 -17.62
CA THR A 79 16.96 28.09 -16.41
C THR A 79 15.66 27.74 -15.67
N GLN A 80 14.48 28.02 -16.25
CA GLN A 80 13.17 27.74 -15.63
C GLN A 80 12.63 26.33 -15.99
N TRP A 81 13.39 25.28 -15.70
CA TRP A 81 13.06 23.90 -16.10
C TRP A 81 11.73 23.39 -15.58
N ARG A 82 11.29 23.83 -14.38
CA ARG A 82 9.99 23.46 -13.81
C ARG A 82 8.81 24.01 -14.62
N THR A 83 9.01 25.15 -15.29
CA THR A 83 8.01 25.79 -16.16
C THR A 83 8.05 25.19 -17.57
N ILE A 84 9.25 24.89 -18.07
CA ILE A 84 9.46 24.33 -19.42
C ILE A 84 8.97 22.89 -19.50
N ALA A 85 9.26 22.06 -18.49
CA ALA A 85 9.00 20.63 -18.49
C ALA A 85 7.54 20.25 -18.84
N PRO A 86 6.50 20.86 -18.22
CA PRO A 86 5.11 20.59 -18.59
C PRO A 86 4.78 20.91 -20.05
N ALA A 87 5.37 21.96 -20.64
CA ALA A 87 5.13 22.36 -22.02
C ALA A 87 5.80 21.42 -23.05
N VAL A 88 6.96 20.86 -22.67
CA VAL A 88 7.67 19.84 -23.46
C VAL A 88 7.07 18.44 -23.27
N GLY A 89 6.48 18.16 -22.10
CA GLY A 89 5.91 16.86 -21.76
C GLY A 89 6.96 15.85 -21.25
N ARG A 90 8.02 16.35 -20.60
CA ARG A 90 9.12 15.59 -19.99
C ARG A 90 9.37 16.09 -18.56
N THR A 91 10.18 15.41 -17.76
CA THR A 91 10.50 15.91 -16.41
C THR A 91 11.52 17.06 -16.44
N PRO A 92 11.57 17.92 -15.41
CA PRO A 92 12.56 19.00 -15.34
C PRO A 92 14.00 18.49 -15.45
N SER A 93 14.32 17.38 -14.78
CA SER A 93 15.65 16.76 -14.86
C SER A 93 15.98 16.25 -16.26
N GLN A 94 15.02 15.58 -16.94
CA GLN A 94 15.20 15.13 -18.33
C GLN A 94 15.46 16.32 -19.27
N CYS A 95 14.71 17.42 -19.12
CA CYS A 95 14.85 18.61 -19.95
C CYS A 95 16.24 19.25 -19.79
N LEU A 96 16.70 19.41 -18.54
CA LEU A 96 18.03 19.95 -18.27
C LEU A 96 19.13 19.07 -18.86
N GLU A 97 19.11 17.76 -18.60
CA GLU A 97 20.12 16.82 -19.11
C GLU A 97 20.15 16.80 -20.64
N ARG A 98 18.98 16.82 -21.30
CA ARG A 98 18.91 16.88 -22.76
C ARG A 98 19.47 18.19 -23.29
N TYR A 99 19.11 19.31 -22.69
CA TYR A 99 19.60 20.63 -23.11
C TYR A 99 21.12 20.72 -23.01
N GLU A 100 21.71 20.25 -21.91
CA GLU A 100 23.17 20.20 -21.74
C GLU A 100 23.82 19.32 -22.82
N LYS A 101 23.28 18.13 -23.11
CA LYS A 101 23.77 17.27 -24.19
C LYS A 101 23.71 17.95 -25.57
N LEU A 102 22.66 18.72 -25.85
CA LEU A 102 22.53 19.45 -27.12
C LEU A 102 23.57 20.59 -27.22
N LEU A 103 23.84 21.29 -26.11
CA LEU A 103 24.90 22.30 -26.06
C LEU A 103 26.29 21.68 -26.22
N ASP A 104 26.55 20.55 -25.54
CA ASP A 104 27.82 19.84 -25.62
C ASP A 104 28.05 19.27 -27.02
N ALA A 105 27.02 18.73 -27.68
CA ALA A 105 27.12 18.30 -29.08
C ALA A 105 27.46 19.46 -30.02
N SER A 106 26.94 20.67 -29.76
CA SER A 106 27.26 21.86 -30.52
C SER A 106 28.65 22.43 -30.21
N SER A 107 29.16 22.26 -28.98
CA SER A 107 30.45 22.82 -28.53
C SER A 107 31.63 21.88 -28.77
N CYS A 108 31.44 20.55 -28.69
CA CYS A 108 32.45 19.53 -29.01
C CYS A 108 32.90 19.58 -30.48
N SER A 109 32.10 20.15 -31.38
CA SER A 109 32.55 20.49 -32.74
C SER A 109 33.77 21.44 -32.76
N LYS A 110 34.10 22.11 -31.65
CA LYS A 110 35.20 23.08 -31.52
C LYS A 110 36.43 22.57 -30.75
N GLY A 111 36.58 21.25 -30.56
CA GLY A 111 37.88 20.66 -30.18
C GLY A 111 38.34 20.83 -28.72
N TYR A 112 37.43 20.98 -27.75
CA TYR A 112 37.80 21.01 -26.33
C TYR A 112 37.85 19.59 -25.74
N GLU A 113 39.00 19.18 -25.18
CA GLU A 113 39.15 17.91 -24.48
C GLU A 113 38.26 17.83 -23.23
N ALA A 114 37.57 16.70 -23.07
CA ALA A 114 36.63 16.40 -22.00
C ALA A 114 37.27 16.04 -20.63
N GLY A 115 38.52 16.48 -20.39
CA GLY A 115 39.38 16.05 -19.28
C GLY A 115 39.03 16.63 -17.90
N GLY A 116 38.02 17.48 -17.77
CA GLY A 116 37.73 18.16 -16.51
C GLY A 116 36.37 18.85 -16.46
N ASP A 117 35.31 18.18 -16.95
CA ASP A 117 33.94 18.72 -16.85
C ASP A 117 33.54 18.89 -15.36
N PRO A 118 33.39 20.12 -14.86
CA PRO A 118 33.03 20.38 -13.46
C PRO A 118 31.67 19.82 -13.07
N ARG A 119 30.83 19.42 -14.03
CA ARG A 119 29.51 18.82 -13.79
C ARG A 119 29.59 17.35 -13.37
N LYS A 120 30.70 16.66 -13.64
CA LYS A 120 30.87 15.25 -13.25
C LYS A 120 31.19 15.15 -11.77
N LEU A 121 30.46 14.29 -11.07
CA LEU A 121 30.68 14.02 -9.64
C LEU A 121 32.11 13.52 -9.43
N ARG A 122 32.78 14.06 -8.41
CA ARG A 122 34.10 13.57 -7.99
C ARG A 122 33.94 12.24 -7.25
N PRO A 123 34.94 11.34 -7.31
CA PRO A 123 34.94 10.14 -6.48
C PRO A 123 34.72 10.50 -4.99
N GLY A 124 33.65 9.97 -4.40
CA GLY A 124 33.27 10.22 -3.00
C GLY A 124 32.15 11.25 -2.80
N GLU A 125 31.73 11.99 -3.83
CA GLU A 125 30.59 12.91 -3.73
C GLU A 125 29.25 12.17 -3.87
N ILE A 126 28.29 12.54 -3.02
CA ILE A 126 26.92 12.01 -3.09
C ILE A 126 26.17 12.78 -4.17
N ASP A 127 25.52 12.04 -5.08
CA ASP A 127 24.64 12.63 -6.08
C ASP A 127 23.52 13.45 -5.43
N PRO A 128 23.34 14.74 -5.80
CA PRO A 128 22.25 15.56 -5.31
C PRO A 128 20.86 15.12 -5.77
N ASN A 129 20.73 14.40 -6.89
CA ASN A 129 19.44 14.00 -7.46
C ASN A 129 19.38 12.51 -7.87
N PRO A 130 19.56 11.58 -6.90
CA PRO A 130 19.52 10.15 -7.20
C PRO A 130 18.12 9.68 -7.65
N GLU A 131 17.06 10.43 -7.36
CA GLU A 131 15.69 10.11 -7.74
C GLU A 131 15.45 10.11 -9.26
N SER A 132 16.24 10.83 -10.05
CA SER A 132 16.09 10.85 -11.52
C SER A 132 16.88 9.76 -12.24
N LYS A 133 17.67 8.94 -11.53
CA LYS A 133 18.53 7.91 -12.12
C LYS A 133 17.84 6.54 -12.21
N PRO A 134 18.22 5.66 -13.15
CA PRO A 134 17.74 4.28 -13.16
C PRO A 134 17.99 3.55 -11.83
N ALA A 135 17.10 2.63 -11.48
CA ALA A 135 17.29 1.80 -10.30
C ALA A 135 18.44 0.81 -10.50
N ARG A 136 19.20 0.55 -9.43
CA ARG A 136 20.21 -0.51 -9.44
C ARG A 136 19.51 -1.88 -9.44
N PRO A 137 19.93 -2.82 -10.30
CA PRO A 137 19.44 -4.20 -10.26
C PRO A 137 19.67 -4.85 -8.90
N ASP A 138 18.77 -5.76 -8.55
CA ASP A 138 18.81 -6.48 -7.28
C ASP A 138 20.01 -7.44 -7.25
N GLN A 139 20.64 -7.57 -6.09
CA GLN A 139 21.75 -8.54 -5.91
C GLN A 139 21.18 -9.95 -5.80
N VAL A 140 21.92 -10.95 -6.30
CA VAL A 140 21.50 -12.36 -6.27
C VAL A 140 21.31 -12.84 -4.84
N ASP A 141 22.25 -12.48 -3.96
CA ASP A 141 22.14 -12.68 -2.52
C ASP A 141 21.67 -11.36 -1.90
N MET A 142 20.40 -11.33 -1.49
CA MET A 142 19.79 -10.14 -0.89
C MET A 142 20.20 -10.02 0.56
N GLU A 143 20.61 -8.82 0.96
CA GLU A 143 20.91 -8.49 2.36
C GLU A 143 19.66 -8.70 3.24
N ASP A 144 19.87 -9.08 4.51
CA ASP A 144 18.79 -9.32 5.48
C ASP A 144 17.83 -8.12 5.60
N ASP A 145 18.36 -6.90 5.57
CA ASP A 145 17.58 -5.65 5.60
C ASP A 145 16.56 -5.58 4.44
N GLU A 146 16.93 -6.06 3.25
CA GLU A 146 16.05 -6.04 2.06
C GLU A 146 14.98 -7.11 2.16
N MET A 147 15.37 -8.29 2.61
CA MET A 147 14.44 -9.39 2.85
C MET A 147 13.41 -9.02 3.92
N GLU A 148 13.85 -8.39 5.01
CA GLU A 148 12.97 -7.90 6.07
C GLU A 148 12.02 -6.84 5.51
N MET A 149 12.53 -5.85 4.76
CA MET A 149 11.72 -4.82 4.11
C MET A 149 10.63 -5.42 3.21
N LEU A 150 10.96 -6.40 2.37
CA LEU A 150 10.00 -7.07 1.49
C LEU A 150 8.96 -7.85 2.29
N SER A 151 9.37 -8.56 3.34
CA SER A 151 8.47 -9.31 4.21
C SER A 151 7.47 -8.37 4.93
N GLU A 152 7.96 -7.24 5.42
CA GLU A 152 7.14 -6.23 6.08
C GLU A 152 6.17 -5.57 5.09
N ALA A 153 6.66 -5.20 3.90
CA ALA A 153 5.83 -4.64 2.84
C ALA A 153 4.68 -5.58 2.48
N ARG A 154 4.96 -6.87 2.24
CA ARG A 154 3.94 -7.90 1.96
C ARG A 154 2.89 -7.97 3.08
N ALA A 155 3.32 -8.07 4.33
CA ALA A 155 2.41 -8.16 5.48
C ALA A 155 1.54 -6.91 5.64
N ARG A 156 2.12 -5.72 5.49
CA ARG A 156 1.39 -4.44 5.60
C ARG A 156 0.43 -4.23 4.43
N LEU A 157 0.81 -4.62 3.22
CA LEU A 157 -0.05 -4.54 2.04
C LEU A 157 -1.23 -5.52 2.12
N ALA A 158 -1.04 -6.72 2.67
CA ALA A 158 -2.13 -7.68 2.89
C ALA A 158 -3.10 -7.25 4.03
N ASN A 159 -2.62 -6.51 5.03
CA ASN A 159 -3.45 -6.14 6.17
C ASN A 159 -4.45 -5.01 5.85
N THR A 160 -5.74 -5.29 6.03
CA THR A 160 -6.85 -4.33 5.89
C THR A 160 -7.60 -4.08 7.21
N ARG A 161 -7.32 -4.86 8.26
CA ARG A 161 -8.10 -4.87 9.50
C ARG A 161 -7.42 -4.05 10.61
N GLY A 162 -8.19 -3.16 11.23
CA GLY A 162 -7.77 -2.40 12.41
C GLY A 162 -7.74 -3.23 13.70
N LYS A 163 -7.24 -2.62 14.78
CA LYS A 163 -7.08 -3.26 16.11
C LYS A 163 -8.39 -3.88 16.63
N LYS A 164 -9.51 -3.14 16.56
CA LYS A 164 -10.82 -3.59 17.03
C LYS A 164 -11.32 -4.83 16.28
N ALA A 165 -11.18 -4.84 14.96
CA ALA A 165 -11.59 -5.98 14.14
C ALA A 165 -10.77 -7.24 14.44
N LYS A 166 -9.44 -7.10 14.59
CA LYS A 166 -8.56 -8.22 14.98
C LYS A 166 -8.88 -8.74 16.38
N ARG A 167 -9.11 -7.84 17.35
CA ARG A 167 -9.50 -8.21 18.72
C ARG A 167 -10.82 -8.98 18.73
N LYS A 168 -11.85 -8.46 18.06
CA LYS A 168 -13.18 -9.12 17.99
C LYS A 168 -13.11 -10.49 17.32
N ALA A 169 -12.24 -10.68 16.32
CA ALA A 169 -12.03 -11.99 15.70
C ALA A 169 -11.42 -13.00 16.68
N ARG A 170 -10.40 -12.60 17.44
CA ARG A 170 -9.80 -13.45 18.48
C ARG A 170 -10.79 -13.77 19.60
N GLU A 171 -11.57 -12.79 20.05
CA GLU A 171 -12.62 -12.99 21.04
C GLU A 171 -13.67 -14.02 20.56
N LYS A 172 -14.08 -13.94 19.28
CA LYS A 172 -14.99 -14.91 18.66
C LYS A 172 -14.40 -16.33 18.66
N GLN A 173 -13.15 -16.50 18.23
CA GLN A 173 -12.46 -17.81 18.23
C GLN A 173 -12.34 -18.39 19.64
N ILE A 174 -11.98 -17.55 20.62
CA ILE A 174 -11.90 -17.96 22.03
C ILE A 174 -13.28 -18.36 22.55
N GLN A 175 -14.34 -17.65 22.17
CA GLN A 175 -15.71 -17.97 22.56
C GLN A 175 -16.16 -19.31 21.97
N GLU A 176 -15.87 -19.57 20.69
CA GLU A 176 -16.15 -20.84 20.02
C GLU A 176 -15.38 -21.99 20.69
N ALA A 177 -14.08 -21.83 20.94
CA ALA A 177 -13.27 -22.82 21.63
C ALA A 177 -13.81 -23.12 23.05
N ARG A 178 -14.20 -22.08 23.80
CA ARG A 178 -14.83 -22.25 25.12
C ARG A 178 -16.18 -22.97 25.04
N SER A 179 -16.99 -22.66 24.02
CA SER A 179 -18.27 -23.32 23.78
C SER A 179 -18.08 -24.80 23.49
N LEU A 180 -17.14 -25.15 22.61
CA LEU A 180 -16.80 -26.54 22.27
C LEU A 180 -16.27 -27.30 23.49
N GLY A 181 -15.34 -26.71 24.26
CA GLY A 181 -14.82 -27.34 25.47
C GLY A 181 -15.90 -27.55 26.55
N SER A 182 -16.81 -26.59 26.73
CA SER A 182 -17.94 -26.73 27.65
C SER A 182 -18.91 -27.82 27.19
N LEU A 183 -19.17 -27.90 25.88
CA LEU A 183 -20.03 -28.91 25.29
C LEU A 183 -19.43 -30.31 25.43
N GLN A 184 -18.13 -30.46 25.18
CA GLN A 184 -17.41 -31.72 25.37
C GLN A 184 -17.51 -32.17 26.83
N LYS A 185 -17.20 -31.29 27.79
CA LYS A 185 -17.33 -31.60 29.22
C LYS A 185 -18.76 -32.04 29.58
N ARG A 186 -19.77 -31.34 29.06
CA ARG A 186 -21.18 -31.71 29.29
C ARG A 186 -21.52 -33.08 28.72
N ARG A 187 -21.02 -33.40 27.51
CA ARG A 187 -21.23 -34.72 26.88
C ARG A 187 -20.60 -35.83 27.71
N GLU A 188 -19.38 -35.63 28.20
CA GLU A 188 -18.68 -36.61 29.04
C GLU A 188 -19.41 -36.85 30.37
N LEU A 189 -19.92 -35.79 31.02
CA LEU A 189 -20.75 -35.93 32.22
C LEU A 189 -22.05 -36.70 31.97
N ILE A 190 -22.77 -36.38 30.88
CA ILE A 190 -23.99 -37.09 30.51
C ILE A 190 -23.68 -38.56 30.18
N ALA A 191 -22.60 -38.84 29.46
CA ALA A 191 -22.18 -40.20 29.13
C ALA A 191 -21.81 -41.02 30.39
N ALA A 192 -21.26 -40.36 31.41
CA ALA A 192 -20.99 -40.95 32.72
C ALA A 192 -22.25 -41.06 33.62
N GLY A 193 -23.42 -40.64 33.14
CA GLY A 193 -24.68 -40.66 33.89
C GLY A 193 -24.81 -39.57 34.95
N ILE A 194 -23.95 -38.55 34.95
CA ILE A 194 -23.96 -37.45 35.92
C ILE A 194 -24.80 -36.29 35.34
N ASP A 195 -25.98 -36.05 35.90
CA ASP A 195 -26.79 -34.87 35.56
C ASP A 195 -26.34 -33.64 36.37
N ASP A 196 -25.62 -32.71 35.72
CA ASP A 196 -25.16 -31.44 36.32
C ASP A 196 -26.28 -30.38 36.42
N GLY A 197 -27.50 -30.71 35.97
CA GLY A 197 -28.60 -29.77 35.91
C GLY A 197 -28.35 -28.61 34.93
N LYS A 198 -29.41 -27.98 34.40
CA LYS A 198 -29.25 -26.76 33.61
C LYS A 198 -28.84 -25.63 34.56
N ARG A 199 -27.57 -25.18 34.52
CA ARG A 199 -27.15 -23.92 35.16
C ARG A 199 -28.13 -22.82 34.78
N ARG A 200 -28.93 -22.34 35.74
CA ARG A 200 -29.92 -21.27 35.53
C ARG A 200 -29.21 -20.06 34.94
N ASN A 201 -29.64 -19.64 33.75
CA ASN A 201 -29.09 -18.49 33.06
C ASN A 201 -29.40 -17.24 33.88
N ARG A 202 -28.39 -16.64 34.53
CA ARG A 202 -28.55 -15.43 35.39
C ARG A 202 -28.89 -14.15 34.60
N LYS A 203 -29.10 -14.23 33.28
CA LYS A 203 -29.45 -13.07 32.45
C LYS A 203 -30.95 -12.78 32.53
N GLY A 204 -31.36 -12.01 33.54
CA GLY A 204 -32.74 -11.49 33.65
C GLY A 204 -33.09 -10.34 32.70
N LYS A 205 -32.42 -10.22 31.53
CA LYS A 205 -32.57 -9.06 30.62
C LYS A 205 -32.50 -9.40 29.12
N GLY A 206 -32.86 -10.61 28.71
CA GLY A 206 -32.87 -11.00 27.30
C GLY A 206 -33.98 -12.00 26.95
N ILE A 207 -34.45 -11.96 25.71
CA ILE A 207 -35.46 -12.87 25.16
C ILE A 207 -34.84 -14.26 25.03
N ASN A 208 -35.56 -15.27 25.50
CA ASN A 208 -35.14 -16.65 25.34
C ASN A 208 -35.67 -17.19 24.01
N TYR A 209 -34.89 -17.02 22.95
CA TYR A 209 -35.26 -17.45 21.59
C TYR A 209 -35.59 -18.95 21.45
N SER A 210 -35.20 -19.80 22.40
CA SER A 210 -35.56 -21.23 22.37
C SER A 210 -36.81 -21.58 23.18
N ALA A 211 -37.37 -20.64 23.95
CA ALA A 211 -38.58 -20.87 24.74
C ALA A 211 -39.80 -20.12 24.20
N GLU A 212 -39.60 -19.02 23.48
CA GLU A 212 -40.69 -18.20 22.94
C GLU A 212 -40.33 -17.62 21.57
N ILE A 213 -41.36 -17.31 20.77
CA ILE A 213 -41.21 -16.60 19.50
C ILE A 213 -40.94 -15.14 19.82
N ALA A 214 -39.71 -14.70 19.57
CA ALA A 214 -39.30 -13.34 19.84
C ALA A 214 -40.10 -12.34 19.00
N PHE A 215 -40.74 -11.36 19.67
CA PHE A 215 -41.55 -10.32 19.02
C PHE A 215 -42.64 -10.88 18.09
N GLU A 216 -43.30 -11.97 18.49
CA GLU A 216 -44.40 -12.57 17.75
C GLU A 216 -45.45 -11.52 17.37
N LYS A 217 -45.78 -11.46 16.07
CA LYS A 217 -46.94 -10.74 15.55
C LYS A 217 -47.87 -11.77 14.94
N ARG A 218 -49.02 -11.95 15.58
CA ARG A 218 -50.06 -12.85 15.06
C ARG A 218 -50.55 -12.34 13.71
N ALA A 219 -50.79 -13.25 12.79
CA ALA A 219 -51.40 -12.93 11.52
C ALA A 219 -52.76 -12.25 11.80
N PRO A 220 -53.08 -11.13 11.13
CA PRO A 220 -54.39 -10.51 11.27
C PRO A 220 -55.46 -11.49 10.77
N ALA A 221 -56.60 -11.53 11.47
CA ALA A 221 -57.71 -12.39 11.07
C ALA A 221 -58.17 -12.05 9.65
N GLY A 222 -58.20 -13.06 8.78
CA GLY A 222 -58.66 -12.95 7.40
C GLY A 222 -60.15 -13.24 7.24
N PHE A 223 -60.63 -13.20 5.99
CA PHE A 223 -62.01 -13.57 5.64
C PHE A 223 -62.27 -15.08 5.62
N TYR A 224 -61.22 -15.90 5.66
CA TYR A 224 -61.29 -17.36 5.61
C TYR A 224 -60.89 -17.96 6.96
N ASP A 225 -61.56 -19.03 7.36
CA ASP A 225 -61.26 -19.79 8.58
C ASP A 225 -60.02 -20.67 8.36
N THR A 226 -59.01 -20.53 9.23
CA THR A 226 -57.74 -21.28 9.20
C THR A 226 -57.65 -22.36 10.29
N ALA A 227 -58.70 -22.56 11.10
CA ALA A 227 -58.64 -23.41 12.28
C ALA A 227 -58.38 -24.90 11.99
N ASP A 228 -58.72 -25.39 10.79
CA ASP A 228 -58.44 -26.78 10.38
C ASP A 228 -56.98 -26.95 9.93
N GLU A 229 -56.38 -25.93 9.32
CA GLU A 229 -54.97 -25.92 8.92
C GLU A 229 -54.06 -25.86 10.15
N ASP A 230 -54.40 -25.00 11.13
CA ASP A 230 -53.67 -24.88 12.40
C ASP A 230 -53.69 -26.20 13.19
N ARG A 231 -54.85 -26.88 13.23
CA ARG A 231 -54.99 -28.21 13.87
C ARG A 231 -54.15 -29.30 13.20
N HIS A 232 -53.91 -29.18 11.90
CA HIS A 232 -53.05 -30.12 11.19
C HIS A 232 -51.56 -29.85 11.48
N ALA A 233 -51.19 -28.58 11.64
CA ALA A 233 -49.84 -28.16 11.95
C ALA A 233 -49.40 -28.55 13.39
N ASP A 234 -50.30 -28.49 14.37
CA ASP A 234 -50.00 -28.83 15.77
C ASP A 234 -49.82 -30.34 16.03
N ASN A 235 -50.32 -31.20 15.13
CA ASN A 235 -50.26 -32.66 15.28
C ASN A 235 -48.97 -33.30 14.71
N HIS A 236 -48.08 -32.49 14.12
CA HIS A 236 -46.83 -32.94 13.49
C HIS A 236 -45.59 -32.33 14.15
#